data_AF-A0A4Y7TI29-F1
#
_entry.id   AF-A0A4Y7TI29-F1
#
_cell.length_a   1.000
_cell.length_b   1.000
_cell.length_c   1.000
_cell.angle_alpha   90.00
_cell.angle_beta   90.00
_cell.angle_gamma   90.00
#
_symmetry.space_group_name_H-M   'P 1'
#
loop_
_entity.id
_entity.type
_entity.pdbx_description
1 polymer ?
#
loop_
_entity_poly.entity_id
_entity_poly.type
_entity_poly.pdbx_seq_one_letter_code
_entity_poly.pdbx_strand_id
1 'polypeptide(L)'
;MSTVAARVHLRSISLGDVRQFAEQLAELVANPDEEDATGYQQDLENKESDLKKVRADVGILGDFLKLLKSTWSDPIDRIVGWVDWAPKIANNVDHRRYTRDIGVITLDEDKFIKNFKGNFVYLAGKFTRDEIIACFYPNAANPPEFEYPKNHLFRLLGFVDAAALSNPYFLDKNNNPCFTVAKDGQTTDLTFGRQSELEAYTCRDLAGESWEVAVLNWGGWKHGNFSAKGDSGAAIFNAEGKLVAILHSGMPRGKSNHVTFGTPGHYVEQLIKEQYPDADFLLHEVR
;
A
#
# COMPACT_ATOMS: atom_id res chain seq x y z
N MET A 1 -19.53 -9.67 -16.05
CA MET A 1 -19.31 -8.24 -15.78
C MET A 1 -18.74 -8.12 -14.37
N SER A 2 -17.41 -8.03 -14.25
CA SER A 2 -16.79 -7.73 -12.95
C SER A 2 -16.75 -6.22 -12.79
N THR A 3 -17.49 -5.73 -11.81
CA THR A 3 -17.39 -4.34 -11.36
C THR A 3 -16.02 -4.14 -10.72
N VAL A 4 -15.10 -3.48 -11.41
CA VAL A 4 -13.85 -3.00 -10.81
C VAL A 4 -14.19 -1.73 -10.04
N ALA A 5 -14.44 -1.87 -8.74
CA ALA A 5 -14.63 -0.73 -7.86
C ALA A 5 -13.25 -0.18 -7.47
N ALA A 6 -12.81 0.89 -8.13
CA ALA A 6 -11.72 1.72 -7.62
C ALA A 6 -12.24 2.43 -6.36
N ARG A 7 -12.02 1.84 -5.19
CA ARG A 7 -12.37 2.45 -3.90
C ARG A 7 -11.19 3.32 -3.47
N VAL A 8 -11.40 4.63 -3.42
CA VAL A 8 -10.49 5.55 -2.74
C VAL A 8 -10.31 5.06 -1.30
N HIS A 9 -9.05 4.86 -0.89
CA HIS A 9 -8.69 4.31 0.41
C HIS A 9 -9.09 5.27 1.52
N LEU A 10 -10.35 5.17 1.96
CA LEU A 10 -10.83 5.75 3.20
C LEU A 10 -10.53 4.73 4.29
N ARG A 11 -9.53 5.02 5.14
CA ARG A 11 -9.29 4.25 6.36
C ARG A 11 -10.62 4.13 7.12
N SER A 12 -11.12 2.91 7.25
CA SER A 12 -12.33 2.66 8.03
C SER A 12 -11.94 2.58 9.50
N ILE A 13 -11.56 3.71 10.08
CA ILE A 13 -11.74 3.88 11.53
C ILE A 13 -13.19 4.33 11.66
N SER A 14 -14.03 3.51 12.28
CA SER A 14 -15.43 3.88 12.48
C SER A 14 -15.46 5.08 13.42
N LEU A 15 -16.24 6.12 13.08
CA LEU A 15 -16.44 7.27 14.00
C LEU A 15 -16.95 6.79 15.37
N GLY A 16 -17.62 5.65 15.43
CA GLY A 16 -18.02 4.99 16.67
C GLY A 16 -16.82 4.54 17.50
N ASP A 17 -15.81 3.93 16.87
CA ASP A 17 -14.62 3.41 17.55
C ASP A 17 -13.79 4.55 18.14
N VAL A 18 -13.61 5.66 17.40
CA VAL A 18 -12.90 6.85 17.91
C VAL A 18 -13.67 7.51 19.05
N ARG A 19 -15.01 7.55 18.98
CA ARG A 19 -15.85 8.08 20.06
C ARG A 19 -15.74 7.23 21.31
N GLN A 20 -15.83 5.91 21.17
CA GLN A 20 -15.70 4.98 22.29
C GLN A 20 -14.31 5.10 22.95
N PHE A 21 -13.25 5.24 22.14
CA PHE A 21 -11.91 5.49 22.67
C PHE A 21 -11.80 6.83 23.40
N ALA A 22 -12.42 7.90 22.87
CA ALA A 22 -12.48 9.20 23.53
C ALA A 22 -13.22 9.15 24.88
N GLU A 23 -14.29 8.36 24.96
CA GLU A 23 -15.07 8.12 26.19
C GLU A 23 -14.22 7.38 27.23
N GLN A 24 -13.54 6.29 26.83
CA GLN A 24 -12.64 5.54 27.71
C GLN A 24 -11.47 6.40 28.23
N LEU A 25 -10.85 7.22 27.37
CA LEU A 25 -9.80 8.15 27.81
C LEU A 25 -10.35 9.21 28.77
N ALA A 26 -11.57 9.70 28.56
CA ALA A 26 -12.20 10.66 29.47
C ALA A 26 -12.47 10.05 30.85
N GLU A 27 -12.88 8.78 30.91
CA GLU A 27 -13.05 8.05 32.17
C GLU A 27 -11.72 7.87 32.91
N LEU A 28 -10.64 7.52 32.20
CA LEU A 28 -9.30 7.36 32.79
C LEU A 28 -8.72 8.68 33.32
N VAL A 29 -9.01 9.81 32.66
CA VAL A 29 -8.60 11.15 33.15
C VAL A 29 -9.43 11.56 34.37
N ALA A 30 -10.72 11.20 34.41
CA ALA A 30 -11.62 11.55 35.51
C ALA A 30 -11.36 10.71 36.78
N ASN A 31 -10.90 9.47 36.62
CA ASN A 31 -10.64 8.52 37.70
C ASN A 31 -9.19 8.01 37.63
N PRO A 32 -8.19 8.82 38.03
CA PRO A 32 -6.79 8.40 38.01
C PRO A 32 -6.49 7.32 39.07
N ASP A 33 -5.68 6.31 38.71
CA ASP A 33 -5.15 5.31 39.65
C ASP A 33 -4.17 5.96 40.65
N GLU A 34 -4.19 5.55 41.94
CA GLU A 34 -3.50 6.23 43.05
C GLU A 34 -2.04 5.76 43.36
N GLU A 35 -1.44 4.79 42.64
CA GLU A 35 -0.16 4.13 43.00
C GLU A 35 1.12 4.58 42.22
N ASP A 36 1.90 5.57 42.68
CA ASP A 36 3.19 6.15 42.13
C ASP A 36 3.31 7.69 41.85
N ALA A 37 3.48 8.47 42.93
CA ALA A 37 3.48 9.93 43.02
C ALA A 37 4.48 10.78 42.16
N THR A 38 5.42 10.21 41.41
CA THR A 38 6.41 11.01 40.63
C THR A 38 6.29 10.87 39.11
N GLY A 39 5.58 9.86 38.61
CA GLY A 39 5.18 9.76 37.19
C GLY A 39 3.80 10.37 36.90
N TYR A 40 3.03 10.66 37.96
CA TYR A 40 1.59 10.91 37.84
C TYR A 40 1.18 12.19 37.16
N GLN A 41 1.82 13.32 37.49
CA GLN A 41 1.46 14.59 36.86
C GLN A 41 1.75 14.55 35.36
N GLN A 42 2.89 13.98 34.97
CA GLN A 42 3.26 13.89 33.56
C GLN A 42 2.34 12.94 32.78
N ASP A 43 1.98 11.79 33.38
CA ASP A 43 1.06 10.84 32.77
C ASP A 43 -0.36 11.42 32.61
N LEU A 44 -0.84 12.14 33.63
CA LEU A 44 -2.14 12.81 33.59
C LEU A 44 -2.16 13.93 32.54
N GLU A 45 -1.12 14.76 32.48
CA GLU A 45 -0.95 15.78 31.43
C GLU A 45 -0.91 15.17 30.02
N ASN A 46 -0.24 14.03 29.85
CA ASN A 46 -0.21 13.30 28.58
C ASN A 46 -1.60 12.79 28.20
N LYS A 47 -2.32 12.16 29.13
CA LYS A 47 -3.68 11.65 28.92
C LYS A 47 -4.67 12.78 28.60
N GLU A 48 -4.57 13.94 29.27
CA GLU A 48 -5.38 15.12 28.96
C GLU A 48 -5.07 15.68 27.56
N SER A 49 -3.79 15.76 27.20
CA SER A 49 -3.34 16.17 25.87
C SER A 49 -3.86 15.24 24.79
N ASP A 50 -3.80 13.93 25.01
CA ASP A 50 -4.29 12.93 24.07
C ASP A 50 -5.82 12.94 23.97
N LEU A 51 -6.54 13.09 25.08
CA LEU A 51 -7.99 13.28 25.07
C LEU A 51 -8.40 14.51 24.26
N LYS A 52 -7.66 15.62 24.38
CA LYS A 52 -7.90 16.83 23.58
C LYS A 52 -7.71 16.58 22.09
N LYS A 53 -6.65 15.86 21.70
CA LYS A 53 -6.41 15.48 20.29
C LYS A 53 -7.52 14.58 19.76
N VAL A 54 -7.87 13.51 20.49
CA VAL A 54 -8.91 12.57 20.06
C VAL A 54 -10.25 13.27 19.90
N ARG A 55 -10.62 14.20 20.81
CA ARG A 55 -11.85 15.00 20.66
C ARG A 55 -11.84 15.89 19.42
N ALA A 56 -10.70 16.51 19.10
CA ALA A 56 -10.56 17.27 17.86
C ALA A 56 -10.72 16.37 16.63
N ASP A 57 -10.11 15.18 16.63
CA ASP A 57 -10.22 14.20 15.55
C ASP A 57 -11.65 13.69 15.38
N VAL A 58 -12.40 13.46 16.46
CA VAL A 58 -13.84 13.12 16.41
C VAL A 58 -14.65 14.22 15.74
N GLY A 59 -14.33 15.49 16.03
CA GLY A 59 -14.97 16.64 15.38
C GLY A 59 -14.70 16.65 13.87
N ILE A 60 -13.42 16.57 13.49
CA ILE A 60 -12.98 16.54 12.09
C ILE A 60 -13.62 15.37 11.33
N LEU A 61 -13.60 14.16 11.91
CA LEU A 61 -14.18 12.97 11.30
C LEU A 61 -15.71 13.06 11.21
N GLY A 62 -16.35 13.69 12.20
CA GLY A 62 -17.78 13.98 12.19
C GLY A 62 -18.18 14.92 11.05
N ASP A 63 -17.46 16.01 10.88
CA ASP A 63 -17.67 16.98 9.80
C ASP A 63 -17.40 16.35 8.43
N PHE A 64 -16.32 15.57 8.31
CA PHE A 64 -16.00 14.83 7.09
C PHE A 64 -17.09 13.81 6.73
N LEU A 65 -17.61 13.06 7.71
CA LEU A 65 -18.71 12.12 7.48
C LEU A 65 -19.99 12.84 7.04
N LYS A 66 -20.28 14.01 7.62
CA LYS A 66 -21.41 14.84 7.22
C LYS A 66 -21.24 15.34 5.79
N LEU A 67 -20.05 15.82 5.44
CA LEU A 67 -19.70 16.23 4.08
C LEU A 67 -19.91 15.07 3.10
N LEU A 68 -19.32 13.90 3.36
CA LEU A 68 -19.48 12.70 2.52
C LEU A 68 -20.95 12.32 2.35
N LYS A 69 -21.75 12.31 3.42
CA LYS A 69 -23.18 12.01 3.33
C LYS A 69 -23.96 13.05 2.52
N SER A 70 -23.53 14.32 2.52
CA SER A 70 -24.20 15.38 1.77
C SER A 70 -23.78 15.49 0.31
N THR A 71 -22.56 15.05 -0.03
CA THR A 71 -21.97 15.24 -1.37
C THR A 71 -21.76 13.95 -2.14
N TRP A 72 -21.84 12.79 -1.49
CA TRP A 72 -21.62 11.46 -2.08
C TRP A 72 -22.75 10.48 -1.76
N SER A 73 -23.92 10.98 -1.34
CA SER A 73 -25.09 10.12 -1.07
C SER A 73 -25.62 9.45 -2.33
N ASP A 74 -25.59 10.15 -3.47
CA ASP A 74 -26.02 9.57 -4.75
C ASP A 74 -24.95 8.62 -5.28
N PRO A 75 -25.29 7.40 -5.73
CA PRO A 75 -24.35 6.52 -6.41
C PRO A 75 -23.63 7.16 -7.60
N ILE A 76 -24.25 8.10 -8.33
CA ILE A 76 -23.63 8.80 -9.46
C ILE A 76 -22.47 9.67 -8.98
N ASP A 77 -22.64 10.36 -7.85
CA ASP A 77 -21.59 11.20 -7.26
C ASP A 77 -20.40 10.35 -6.80
N ARG A 78 -20.59 9.05 -6.57
CA ARG A 78 -19.53 8.10 -6.19
C ARG A 78 -18.70 7.56 -7.36
N ILE A 79 -19.05 7.89 -8.60
CA ILE A 79 -18.26 7.52 -9.77
C ILE A 79 -16.97 8.36 -9.74
N VAL A 80 -15.82 7.71 -9.56
CA VAL A 80 -14.51 8.39 -9.51
C VAL A 80 -13.74 8.32 -10.83
N GLY A 81 -14.28 7.60 -11.81
CA GLY A 81 -13.65 7.35 -13.09
C GLY A 81 -14.31 6.21 -13.84
N TRP A 82 -13.74 5.87 -14.99
CA TRP A 82 -14.25 4.87 -15.92
C TRP A 82 -13.10 4.02 -16.46
N VAL A 83 -13.38 2.73 -16.65
CA VAL A 83 -12.41 1.83 -17.28
C VAL A 83 -12.20 2.26 -18.72
N ASP A 84 -10.97 2.62 -19.05
CA ASP A 84 -10.57 3.05 -20.40
C ASP A 84 -10.02 1.87 -21.19
N TRP A 85 -9.22 1.04 -20.55
CA TRP A 85 -8.64 -0.15 -21.16
C TRP A 85 -8.50 -1.29 -20.16
N ALA A 86 -9.00 -2.47 -20.50
CA ALA A 86 -8.87 -3.69 -19.72
C ALA A 86 -8.75 -4.88 -20.68
N PRO A 87 -7.54 -5.18 -21.18
CA PRO A 87 -7.35 -6.26 -22.13
C PRO A 87 -7.70 -7.61 -21.49
N LYS A 88 -8.02 -8.60 -22.32
CA LYS A 88 -8.26 -9.96 -21.83
C LYS A 88 -7.02 -10.47 -21.08
N ILE A 89 -7.26 -11.01 -19.88
CA ILE A 89 -6.23 -11.68 -19.08
C ILE A 89 -5.61 -12.81 -19.89
N ALA A 90 -4.29 -12.76 -20.06
CA ALA A 90 -3.53 -13.71 -20.87
C ALA A 90 -2.08 -13.79 -20.40
N ASN A 91 -1.49 -14.96 -20.44
CA ASN A 91 -0.07 -15.24 -20.16
C ASN A 91 0.70 -15.73 -21.40
N ASN A 92 0.05 -15.77 -22.56
CA ASN A 92 0.64 -16.19 -23.84
C ASN A 92 0.80 -15.01 -24.81
N VAL A 93 0.94 -13.80 -24.29
CA VAL A 93 1.05 -12.57 -25.08
C VAL A 93 2.43 -12.49 -25.76
N ASP A 94 3.47 -13.00 -25.11
CA ASP A 94 4.82 -13.06 -25.66
C ASP A 94 5.61 -14.27 -25.11
N HIS A 95 6.90 -14.33 -25.45
CA HIS A 95 7.81 -15.41 -25.05
C HIS A 95 8.18 -15.38 -23.56
N ARG A 96 8.04 -14.24 -22.87
CA ARG A 96 8.30 -14.09 -21.43
C ARG A 96 7.18 -14.72 -20.61
N ARG A 97 5.98 -14.80 -21.18
CA ARG A 97 4.77 -15.38 -20.57
C ARG A 97 4.40 -14.77 -19.22
N TYR A 98 4.64 -13.47 -19.07
CA TYR A 98 4.11 -12.73 -17.93
C TYR A 98 2.59 -12.64 -18.02
N THR A 99 1.91 -12.75 -16.88
CA THR A 99 0.46 -12.58 -16.82
C THR A 99 0.10 -11.12 -17.09
N ARG A 100 -0.57 -10.86 -18.21
CA ARG A 100 -1.22 -9.58 -18.51
C ARG A 100 -2.55 -9.50 -17.77
N ASP A 101 -2.51 -9.07 -16.52
CA ASP A 101 -3.67 -8.75 -15.70
C ASP A 101 -3.60 -7.27 -15.28
N ILE A 102 -4.06 -6.39 -16.17
CA ILE A 102 -3.99 -4.94 -16.02
C ILE A 102 -5.30 -4.28 -16.42
N GLY A 103 -5.60 -3.15 -15.79
CA GLY A 103 -6.70 -2.28 -16.16
C GLY A 103 -6.30 -0.82 -15.96
N VAL A 104 -6.64 0.02 -16.93
CA VAL A 104 -6.45 1.47 -16.90
C VAL A 104 -7.80 2.12 -16.71
N ILE A 105 -7.86 3.04 -15.75
CA ILE A 105 -9.06 3.78 -15.39
C ILE A 105 -8.76 5.26 -15.57
N THR A 106 -9.57 5.92 -16.39
CA THR A 106 -9.56 7.37 -16.50
C THR A 106 -10.29 7.96 -15.30
N LEU A 107 -9.61 8.80 -14.52
CA LEU A 107 -10.20 9.46 -13.36
C LEU A 107 -11.07 10.65 -13.79
N ASP A 108 -12.11 10.92 -13.01
CA ASP A 108 -12.94 12.12 -13.15
C ASP A 108 -12.14 13.36 -12.74
N GLU A 109 -11.64 14.12 -13.73
CA GLU A 109 -10.72 15.23 -13.51
C GLU A 109 -11.25 16.25 -12.48
N ASP A 110 -12.53 16.61 -12.53
CA ASP A 110 -13.13 17.60 -11.64
C ASP A 110 -13.06 17.18 -10.16
N LYS A 111 -13.08 15.86 -9.91
CA LYS A 111 -12.99 15.29 -8.55
C LYS A 111 -11.56 15.21 -8.04
N PHE A 112 -10.57 15.11 -8.93
CA PHE A 112 -9.18 14.84 -8.55
C PHE A 112 -8.26 16.05 -8.71
N ILE A 113 -8.46 16.95 -9.69
CA ILE A 113 -7.49 17.98 -10.06
C ILE A 113 -7.04 18.87 -8.89
N LYS A 114 -7.94 19.19 -7.95
CA LYS A 114 -7.63 20.03 -6.79
C LYS A 114 -6.78 19.33 -5.72
N ASN A 115 -6.83 18.00 -5.67
CA ASN A 115 -6.28 17.20 -4.56
C ASN A 115 -5.30 16.11 -5.02
N PHE A 116 -5.14 15.89 -6.31
CA PHE A 116 -4.26 14.88 -6.86
C PHE A 116 -2.81 15.32 -6.67
N LYS A 117 -2.11 14.62 -5.77
CA LYS A 117 -0.71 14.90 -5.46
C LYS A 117 0.24 14.08 -6.33
N GLY A 118 -0.26 13.13 -7.11
CA GLY A 118 0.54 12.14 -7.84
C GLY A 118 0.53 10.77 -7.17
N ASN A 119 1.45 9.90 -7.60
CA ASN A 119 1.59 8.53 -7.12
C ASN A 119 2.29 8.51 -5.76
N PHE A 120 1.52 8.66 -4.68
CA PHE A 120 2.01 8.61 -3.32
C PHE A 120 1.37 7.46 -2.54
N VAL A 121 2.17 6.83 -1.68
CA VAL A 121 1.72 5.85 -0.69
C VAL A 121 1.86 6.46 0.70
N TYR A 122 0.85 6.31 1.55
CA TYR A 122 0.89 6.79 2.92
C TYR A 122 1.50 5.72 3.83
N LEU A 123 2.67 6.00 4.41
CA LEU A 123 3.45 5.02 5.17
C LEU A 123 3.08 4.92 6.66
N ALA A 124 2.43 5.92 7.24
CA ALA A 124 2.13 5.91 8.67
C ALA A 124 0.94 5.00 9.03
N GLY A 125 0.71 4.76 10.32
CA GLY A 125 -0.49 4.10 10.85
C GLY A 125 -0.22 2.75 11.46
N LYS A 126 0.24 1.78 10.66
CA LYS A 126 0.42 0.40 11.13
C LYS A 126 1.78 0.12 11.77
N PHE A 127 2.83 0.77 11.26
CA PHE A 127 4.19 0.63 11.76
C PHE A 127 4.75 2.01 12.15
N THR A 128 5.66 2.01 13.11
CA THR A 128 6.43 3.20 13.49
C THR A 128 7.44 3.57 12.39
N ARG A 129 7.93 4.82 12.43
CA ARG A 129 8.99 5.29 11.52
C ARG A 129 10.22 4.37 11.58
N ASP A 130 10.66 4.02 12.78
CA ASP A 130 11.87 3.22 12.97
C ASP A 130 11.70 1.78 12.48
N GLU A 131 10.52 1.20 12.67
CA GLU A 131 10.19 -0.10 12.07
C GLU A 131 10.25 -0.04 10.55
N ILE A 132 9.65 0.97 9.92
CA ILE A 132 9.64 1.11 8.45
C ILE A 132 11.06 1.32 7.91
N ILE A 133 11.88 2.13 8.57
CA ILE A 133 13.29 2.33 8.20
C ILE A 133 14.05 1.01 8.32
N ALA A 134 13.90 0.28 9.43
CA ALA A 134 14.54 -1.02 9.62
C ALA A 134 14.09 -2.06 8.58
N CYS A 135 12.88 -1.92 8.03
CA CYS A 135 12.39 -2.77 6.95
C CYS A 135 13.10 -2.51 5.63
N PHE A 136 13.15 -1.26 5.18
CA PHE A 136 13.81 -0.91 3.92
C PHE A 136 15.33 -0.94 4.00
N TYR A 137 15.89 -0.80 5.20
CA TYR A 137 17.33 -0.79 5.44
C TYR A 137 17.76 -1.90 6.41
N PRO A 138 17.62 -3.19 6.03
CA PRO A 138 17.96 -4.31 6.90
C PRO A 138 19.48 -4.56 7.01
N ASN A 139 20.29 -3.90 6.18
CA ASN A 139 21.73 -4.09 6.09
C ASN A 139 22.42 -2.74 5.90
N ALA A 140 23.43 -2.44 6.74
CA ALA A 140 24.18 -1.20 6.71
C ALA A 140 25.11 -1.03 5.49
N ALA A 141 25.34 -2.10 4.72
CA ALA A 141 26.08 -2.06 3.46
C ALA A 141 25.23 -1.59 2.27
N ASN A 142 23.91 -1.56 2.41
CA ASN A 142 23.03 -1.03 1.37
C ASN A 142 23.23 0.49 1.23
N PRO A 143 23.00 1.06 0.05
CA PRO A 143 22.96 2.50 -0.09
C PRO A 143 21.76 3.06 0.72
N PRO A 144 21.90 4.21 1.39
CA PRO A 144 20.82 4.83 2.15
C PRO A 144 19.82 5.51 1.20
N GLU A 145 19.11 4.72 0.41
CA GLU A 145 18.19 5.22 -0.62
C GLU A 145 16.80 5.56 -0.06
N PHE A 146 16.45 5.00 1.10
CA PHE A 146 15.19 5.29 1.77
C PHE A 146 15.35 6.38 2.85
N GLU A 147 14.81 7.56 2.58
CA GLU A 147 14.57 8.58 3.60
C GLU A 147 13.08 8.61 3.96
N TYR A 148 12.75 8.46 5.25
CA TYR A 148 11.36 8.48 5.67
C TYR A 148 10.74 9.88 5.51
N PRO A 149 9.70 10.06 4.67
CA PRO A 149 9.14 11.36 4.36
C PRO A 149 8.49 12.03 5.58
N LYS A 150 8.74 13.34 5.76
CA LYS A 150 8.23 14.11 6.93
C LYS A 150 6.71 14.12 7.04
N ASN A 151 6.01 14.06 5.91
CA ASN A 151 4.55 14.05 5.82
C ASN A 151 3.96 12.64 5.68
N HIS A 152 4.77 11.59 5.85
CA HIS A 152 4.42 10.18 5.65
C HIS A 152 3.99 9.80 4.22
N LEU A 153 4.07 10.70 3.25
CA LEU A 153 3.74 10.43 1.85
C LEU A 153 5.00 10.05 1.08
N PHE A 154 5.10 8.78 0.70
CA PHE A 154 6.21 8.25 -0.06
C PHE A 154 5.88 8.21 -1.54
N ARG A 155 6.71 8.86 -2.37
CA ARG A 155 6.48 8.97 -3.81
C ARG A 155 6.89 7.67 -4.49
N LEU A 156 6.03 7.15 -5.36
CA LEU A 156 6.39 6.10 -6.29
C LEU A 156 6.85 6.73 -7.60
N LEU A 157 8.03 6.33 -8.07
CA LEU A 157 8.66 6.87 -9.26
C LEU A 157 9.35 5.76 -10.04
N GLY A 158 8.95 5.58 -11.30
CA GLY A 158 9.56 4.61 -12.20
C GLY A 158 9.35 3.15 -11.78
N PHE A 159 10.17 2.28 -12.36
CA PHE A 159 10.02 0.83 -12.30
C PHE A 159 11.36 0.16 -12.08
N VAL A 160 11.35 -1.04 -11.48
CA VAL A 160 12.51 -1.93 -11.48
C VAL A 160 12.57 -2.63 -12.84
N ASP A 161 13.66 -2.42 -13.57
CA ASP A 161 13.87 -3.06 -14.88
C ASP A 161 14.07 -4.58 -14.75
N ALA A 162 14.00 -5.28 -15.88
CA ALA A 162 14.12 -6.74 -15.90
C ALA A 162 15.48 -7.24 -15.38
N ALA A 163 16.58 -6.54 -15.66
CA ALA A 163 17.91 -6.95 -15.25
C ALA A 163 18.11 -6.82 -13.74
N ALA A 164 17.61 -5.73 -13.16
CA ALA A 164 17.57 -5.49 -11.73
C ALA A 164 16.66 -6.48 -11.00
N LEU A 165 15.50 -6.82 -11.57
CA LEU A 165 14.58 -7.80 -10.98
C LEU A 165 15.22 -9.20 -10.91
N SER A 166 15.98 -9.60 -11.94
CA SER A 166 16.73 -10.86 -11.96
C SER A 166 18.00 -10.81 -11.11
N ASN A 167 18.60 -9.64 -10.94
CA ASN A 167 19.84 -9.44 -10.18
C ASN A 167 19.65 -8.28 -9.18
N PRO A 168 19.01 -8.52 -8.03
CA PRO A 168 18.80 -7.49 -7.02
C PRO A 168 20.13 -6.89 -6.55
N TYR A 169 20.17 -5.57 -6.38
CA TYR A 169 21.35 -4.83 -5.91
C TYR A 169 21.28 -4.39 -4.45
N PHE A 170 20.19 -4.71 -3.75
CA PHE A 170 20.10 -4.60 -2.31
C PHE A 170 20.44 -5.92 -1.64
N LEU A 171 20.96 -5.83 -0.41
CA LEU A 171 21.31 -6.96 0.41
C LEU A 171 20.34 -7.09 1.58
N ASP A 172 19.99 -8.33 1.88
CA ASP A 172 19.29 -8.67 3.11
C ASP A 172 20.24 -8.65 4.32
N LYS A 173 19.69 -8.87 5.52
CA LYS A 173 20.45 -8.95 6.78
C LYS A 173 21.57 -10.02 6.80
N ASN A 174 21.53 -10.99 5.89
CA ASN A 174 22.50 -12.07 5.75
C ASN A 174 23.47 -11.83 4.57
N ASN A 175 23.45 -10.65 3.94
CA ASN A 175 24.21 -10.29 2.74
C ASN A 175 23.78 -11.03 1.46
N ASN A 176 22.55 -11.54 1.39
CA ASN A 176 22.02 -12.12 0.16
C ASN A 176 21.35 -11.04 -0.70
N PRO A 177 21.56 -11.03 -2.03
CA PRO A 177 20.88 -10.11 -2.95
C PRO A 177 19.36 -10.27 -2.93
N CYS A 178 18.60 -9.27 -2.46
CA CYS A 178 17.14 -9.28 -2.56
C CYS A 178 16.56 -7.87 -2.46
N PHE A 179 15.39 -7.63 -3.07
CA PHE A 179 14.60 -6.45 -2.73
C PHE A 179 13.70 -6.73 -1.52
N THR A 180 13.85 -5.94 -0.46
CA THR A 180 12.72 -5.72 0.45
C THR A 180 11.69 -4.87 -0.28
N VAL A 181 10.47 -5.36 -0.32
CA VAL A 181 9.35 -4.69 -0.98
C VAL A 181 8.24 -4.38 0.01
N ALA A 182 7.47 -3.36 -0.28
CA ALA A 182 6.29 -2.97 0.47
C ALA A 182 5.10 -2.82 -0.47
N LYS A 183 3.90 -2.89 0.11
CA LYS A 183 2.66 -2.46 -0.53
C LYS A 183 1.71 -1.92 0.52
N ASP A 184 0.87 -0.97 0.15
CA ASP A 184 -0.27 -0.52 0.94
C ASP A 184 -1.55 -1.03 0.27
N GLY A 185 -2.16 -2.05 0.86
CA GLY A 185 -3.33 -2.73 0.29
C GLY A 185 -4.58 -2.48 1.09
N GLN A 186 -5.73 -2.65 0.44
CA GLN A 186 -7.03 -2.37 1.04
C GLN A 186 -7.30 -3.17 2.32
N THR A 187 -6.84 -4.43 2.40
CA THR A 187 -7.21 -5.34 3.48
C THR A 187 -6.14 -5.50 4.54
N THR A 188 -4.86 -5.47 4.16
CA THR A 188 -3.77 -5.65 5.13
C THR A 188 -3.05 -4.37 5.49
N ASP A 189 -3.47 -3.22 4.95
CA ASP A 189 -2.75 -1.95 4.99
C ASP A 189 -1.31 -2.11 4.46
N LEU A 190 -0.41 -1.24 4.95
CA LEU A 190 1.02 -1.34 4.73
C LEU A 190 1.55 -2.70 5.23
N THR A 191 2.28 -3.38 4.36
CA THR A 191 2.94 -4.66 4.63
C THR A 191 4.27 -4.74 3.91
N PHE A 192 5.20 -5.50 4.48
CA PHE A 192 6.53 -5.71 3.93
C PHE A 192 6.78 -7.18 3.60
N GLY A 193 7.51 -7.41 2.53
CA GLY A 193 7.83 -8.73 2.00
C GLY A 193 9.22 -8.74 1.40
N ARG A 194 9.65 -9.92 0.98
CA ARG A 194 10.89 -10.08 0.21
C ARG A 194 10.55 -10.59 -1.17
N GLN A 195 11.06 -9.93 -2.19
CA GLN A 195 11.02 -10.49 -3.53
C GLN A 195 11.88 -11.77 -3.57
N SER A 196 11.33 -12.81 -4.20
CA SER A 196 12.01 -14.08 -4.43
C SER A 196 12.96 -13.94 -5.61
N GLU A 197 14.21 -14.36 -5.43
CA GLU A 197 15.21 -14.45 -6.52
C GLU A 197 14.77 -15.41 -7.63
N LEU A 198 13.95 -16.40 -7.30
CA LEU A 198 13.34 -17.29 -8.28
C LEU A 198 12.04 -16.65 -8.77
N GLU A 199 11.97 -16.36 -10.07
CA GLU A 199 10.69 -16.06 -10.71
C GLU A 199 9.74 -17.23 -10.44
N ALA A 200 8.53 -16.93 -9.96
CA ALA A 200 7.62 -17.99 -9.61
C ALA A 200 6.89 -18.48 -10.84
N TYR A 201 7.08 -19.77 -11.10
CA TYR A 201 6.30 -20.53 -12.03
C TYR A 201 4.91 -20.78 -11.43
N THR A 202 3.89 -20.12 -11.97
CA THR A 202 2.51 -20.40 -11.60
C THR A 202 1.85 -21.20 -12.73
N CYS A 203 1.45 -22.43 -12.43
CA CYS A 203 0.57 -23.20 -13.30
C CYS A 203 -0.86 -22.92 -12.82
N ARG A 204 -1.59 -22.09 -13.54
CA ARG A 204 -3.03 -21.92 -13.34
C ARG A 204 -3.73 -21.86 -14.69
N ASP A 205 -5.03 -22.15 -14.68
CA ASP A 205 -5.92 -22.53 -15.80
C ASP A 205 -6.06 -21.53 -16.99
N LEU A 206 -5.17 -20.55 -17.11
CA LEU A 206 -5.00 -19.67 -18.26
C LEU A 206 -3.97 -20.28 -19.22
N ALA A 207 -4.40 -20.86 -20.34
CA ALA A 207 -3.62 -21.22 -21.53
C ALA A 207 -2.15 -21.74 -21.39
N GLY A 208 -1.72 -22.23 -20.22
CA GLY A 208 -0.36 -22.69 -19.96
C GLY A 208 0.34 -22.03 -18.77
N GLU A 209 1.66 -21.98 -18.84
CA GLU A 209 2.59 -21.58 -17.78
C GLU A 209 2.75 -20.05 -17.75
N SER A 210 2.70 -19.43 -16.56
CA SER A 210 3.01 -18.01 -16.37
C SER A 210 4.24 -17.79 -15.50
N TRP A 211 4.95 -16.70 -15.80
CA TRP A 211 6.02 -16.16 -14.96
C TRP A 211 5.52 -14.94 -14.20
N GLU A 212 5.82 -14.86 -12.91
CA GLU A 212 5.32 -13.81 -12.03
C GLU A 212 6.37 -13.42 -11.00
N VAL A 213 6.31 -12.17 -10.53
CA VAL A 213 7.10 -11.74 -9.38
C VAL A 213 6.52 -12.40 -8.14
N ALA A 214 7.31 -13.26 -7.49
CA ALA A 214 6.94 -13.80 -6.19
C ALA A 214 7.45 -12.92 -5.05
N VAL A 215 6.56 -12.66 -4.10
CA VAL A 215 6.87 -11.99 -2.84
C VAL A 215 6.55 -12.93 -1.69
N LEU A 216 7.57 -13.21 -0.89
CA LEU A 216 7.46 -14.01 0.33
C LEU A 216 7.12 -13.10 1.51
N ASN A 217 6.29 -13.60 2.41
CA ASN A 217 6.04 -12.93 3.69
C ASN A 217 7.35 -12.75 4.45
N TRP A 218 7.53 -11.60 5.07
CA TRP A 218 8.73 -11.28 5.83
C TRP A 218 8.39 -10.89 7.27
N GLY A 219 9.29 -11.19 8.21
CA GLY A 219 9.21 -10.67 9.59
C GLY A 219 8.46 -11.53 10.63
N GLY A 220 7.99 -12.73 10.28
CA GLY A 220 7.31 -13.61 11.24
C GLY A 220 5.97 -13.04 11.74
N TRP A 221 5.53 -13.41 12.96
CA TRP A 221 4.19 -13.07 13.47
C TRP A 221 3.90 -11.56 13.56
N LYS A 222 4.93 -10.72 13.70
CA LYS A 222 4.77 -9.26 13.85
C LYS A 222 4.30 -8.54 12.59
N HIS A 223 4.56 -9.08 11.41
CA HIS A 223 4.29 -8.40 10.14
C HIS A 223 3.13 -9.01 9.35
N GLY A 224 2.62 -10.17 9.80
CA GLY A 224 1.45 -10.83 9.22
C GLY A 224 1.68 -11.33 7.79
N ASN A 225 0.58 -11.53 7.06
CA ASN A 225 0.65 -11.89 5.64
C ASN A 225 1.01 -10.65 4.82
N PHE A 226 1.83 -10.83 3.78
CA PHE A 226 2.09 -9.76 2.82
C PHE A 226 0.82 -9.34 2.07
N SER A 227 -0.11 -10.27 1.81
CA SER A 227 -1.37 -9.96 1.13
C SER A 227 -2.55 -10.75 1.68
N ALA A 228 -3.75 -10.24 1.46
CA ALA A 228 -5.02 -10.91 1.69
C ALA A 228 -6.01 -10.62 0.55
N LYS A 229 -7.15 -11.32 0.58
CA LYS A 229 -8.24 -11.09 -0.37
C LYS A 229 -8.71 -9.64 -0.27
N GLY A 230 -8.64 -8.91 -1.38
CA GLY A 230 -8.98 -7.48 -1.45
C GLY A 230 -7.77 -6.60 -1.78
N ASP A 231 -6.54 -7.12 -1.69
CA ASP A 231 -5.34 -6.35 -2.02
C ASP A 231 -4.98 -6.35 -3.52
N SER A 232 -5.72 -7.07 -4.37
CA SER A 232 -5.48 -7.10 -5.83
C SER A 232 -5.52 -5.69 -6.41
N GLY A 233 -4.55 -5.39 -7.28
CA GLY A 233 -4.31 -4.06 -7.85
C GLY A 233 -3.35 -3.18 -7.05
N ALA A 234 -2.95 -3.59 -5.84
CA ALA A 234 -1.97 -2.82 -5.06
C ALA A 234 -0.58 -2.79 -5.72
N ALA A 235 0.04 -1.62 -5.71
CA ALA A 235 1.42 -1.43 -6.15
C ALA A 235 2.40 -2.04 -5.13
N ILE A 236 3.27 -2.92 -5.60
CA ILE A 236 4.41 -3.45 -4.85
C ILE A 236 5.64 -2.63 -5.23
N PHE A 237 6.27 -1.98 -4.26
CA PHE A 237 7.38 -1.04 -4.48
C PHE A 237 8.58 -1.33 -3.58
N ASN A 238 9.78 -0.91 -4.00
CA ASN A 238 11.01 -1.06 -3.23
C ASN A 238 11.38 0.22 -2.44
N ALA A 239 12.52 0.20 -1.75
CA ALA A 239 13.05 1.30 -0.94
C ALA A 239 13.29 2.61 -1.73
N GLU A 240 13.46 2.54 -3.05
CA GLU A 240 13.65 3.70 -3.95
C GLU A 240 12.31 4.31 -4.42
N GLY A 241 11.18 3.67 -4.11
CA GLY A 241 9.88 4.05 -4.67
C GLY A 241 9.65 3.54 -6.09
N LYS A 242 10.51 2.66 -6.62
CA LYS A 242 10.29 2.02 -7.92
C LYS A 242 9.23 0.93 -7.80
N LEU A 243 8.35 0.86 -8.80
CA LEU A 243 7.38 -0.23 -8.89
C LEU A 243 8.09 -1.53 -9.26
N VAL A 244 7.92 -2.55 -8.42
CA VAL A 244 8.43 -3.90 -8.63
C VAL A 244 7.38 -4.75 -9.33
N ALA A 245 6.12 -4.68 -8.89
CA ALA A 245 5.02 -5.46 -9.47
C ALA A 245 3.65 -4.89 -9.14
N ILE A 246 2.62 -5.29 -9.90
CA ILE A 246 1.21 -5.10 -9.56
C ILE A 246 0.65 -6.41 -9.00
N LEU A 247 0.16 -6.38 -7.76
CA LEU A 247 -0.38 -7.55 -7.08
C LEU A 247 -1.67 -8.01 -7.77
N HIS A 248 -1.73 -9.28 -8.21
CA HIS A 248 -3.01 -9.84 -8.72
C HIS A 248 -3.48 -11.06 -7.92
N SER A 249 -2.56 -11.88 -7.39
CA SER A 249 -2.95 -13.11 -6.70
C SER A 249 -2.01 -13.51 -5.55
N GLY A 250 -2.40 -14.55 -4.81
CA GLY A 250 -1.57 -15.18 -3.79
C GLY A 250 -1.88 -16.66 -3.67
N MET A 251 -0.93 -17.41 -3.11
CA MET A 251 -1.09 -18.83 -2.77
C MET A 251 -1.33 -18.99 -1.27
N PRO A 252 -2.54 -19.42 -0.86
CA PRO A 252 -2.83 -19.72 0.53
C PRO A 252 -2.14 -21.02 0.96
N ARG A 253 -1.62 -21.05 2.19
CA ARG A 253 -1.20 -22.24 2.90
C ARG A 253 -1.77 -22.19 4.32
N GLY A 254 -2.84 -22.95 4.57
CA GLY A 254 -3.59 -22.88 5.83
C GLY A 254 -4.41 -21.60 5.93
N LYS A 255 -4.29 -20.85 7.03
CA LYS A 255 -5.04 -19.59 7.26
C LYS A 255 -4.31 -18.35 6.71
N SER A 256 -3.14 -18.50 6.11
CA SER A 256 -2.30 -17.40 5.61
C SER A 256 -1.91 -17.57 4.15
N ASN A 257 -1.71 -16.46 3.43
CA ASN A 257 -1.02 -16.49 2.15
C ASN A 257 0.47 -16.70 2.41
N HIS A 258 1.10 -17.66 1.75
CA HIS A 258 2.53 -17.92 1.92
C HIS A 258 3.38 -17.17 0.90
N VAL A 259 2.85 -17.04 -0.32
CA VAL A 259 3.49 -16.37 -1.45
C VAL A 259 2.45 -15.49 -2.12
N THR A 260 2.85 -14.26 -2.47
CA THR A 260 2.05 -13.32 -3.26
C THR A 260 2.66 -13.21 -4.65
N PHE A 261 1.83 -13.10 -5.68
CA PHE A 261 2.25 -12.97 -7.06
C PHE A 261 1.80 -11.64 -7.66
N GLY A 262 2.69 -11.06 -8.46
CA GLY A 262 2.42 -9.83 -9.17
C GLY A 262 2.98 -9.82 -10.59
N THR A 263 2.32 -9.06 -11.47
CA THR A 263 2.81 -8.78 -12.81
C THR A 263 4.02 -7.83 -12.71
N PRO A 264 5.17 -8.13 -13.35
CA PRO A 264 6.37 -7.29 -13.24
C PRO A 264 6.13 -5.84 -13.65
N GLY A 265 6.65 -4.89 -12.88
CA GLY A 265 6.45 -3.46 -13.08
C GLY A 265 6.92 -2.97 -14.46
N HIS A 266 8.12 -3.37 -14.90
CA HIS A 266 8.64 -3.01 -16.23
C HIS A 266 7.75 -3.53 -17.37
N TYR A 267 7.09 -4.68 -17.18
CA TYR A 267 6.18 -5.23 -18.18
C TYR A 267 4.87 -4.43 -18.22
N VAL A 268 4.37 -4.00 -17.05
CA VAL A 268 3.22 -3.08 -16.96
C VAL A 268 3.54 -1.76 -17.65
N GLU A 269 4.72 -1.17 -17.41
CA GLU A 269 5.17 0.04 -18.09
C GLU A 269 5.15 -0.12 -19.61
N GLN A 270 5.74 -1.22 -20.12
CA GLN A 270 5.77 -1.51 -21.54
C GLN A 270 4.36 -1.58 -22.13
N LEU A 271 3.47 -2.38 -21.52
CA LEU A 271 2.11 -2.55 -22.02
C LEU A 271 1.31 -1.25 -22.02
N ILE A 272 1.46 -0.41 -20.99
CA ILE A 272 0.78 0.87 -20.94
C ILE A 272 1.35 1.82 -21.99
N LYS A 273 2.68 1.88 -22.18
CA LYS A 273 3.28 2.72 -23.23
C LYS A 273 2.95 2.27 -24.65
N GLU A 274 2.72 0.98 -24.87
CA GLU A 274 2.22 0.46 -26.15
C GLU A 274 0.79 0.95 -26.44
N GLN A 275 -0.07 1.01 -25.41
CA GLN A 275 -1.45 1.48 -25.55
C GLN A 275 -1.57 3.02 -25.50
N TYR A 276 -0.71 3.68 -24.72
CA TYR A 276 -0.67 5.12 -24.45
C TYR A 276 0.77 5.61 -24.58
N PRO A 277 1.25 5.92 -25.80
CA PRO A 277 2.64 6.31 -26.04
C PRO A 277 3.11 7.54 -25.25
N ASP A 278 2.18 8.42 -24.90
CA ASP A 278 2.44 9.65 -24.13
C ASP A 278 2.35 9.44 -22.60
N ALA A 279 2.18 8.20 -22.12
CA ALA A 279 2.09 7.91 -20.69
C ALA A 279 3.40 8.27 -19.96
N ASP A 280 3.28 9.13 -18.94
CA ASP A 280 4.39 9.57 -18.10
C ASP A 280 4.25 9.02 -16.67
N PHE A 281 5.23 8.19 -16.28
CA PHE A 281 5.33 7.59 -14.95
C PHE A 281 6.39 8.27 -14.06
N LEU A 282 7.06 9.29 -14.58
CA LEU A 282 8.18 9.99 -13.97
C LEU A 282 7.85 11.44 -13.59
N LEU A 283 6.64 11.93 -13.91
CA LEU A 283 6.19 13.31 -13.68
C LEU A 283 6.82 13.90 -12.42
N HIS A 284 7.72 14.87 -12.61
CA HIS A 284 8.42 15.55 -11.52
C HIS A 284 7.54 16.64 -10.87
N GLU A 285 6.57 17.20 -11.59
CA GLU A 285 5.58 18.19 -11.11
C GLU A 285 4.23 17.96 -11.80
N VAL A 286 3.12 18.09 -11.06
CA VAL A 286 1.75 18.08 -11.61
C VAL A 286 1.49 19.49 -12.18
N ARG A 287 1.07 19.58 -13.46
CA ARG A 287 0.68 20.86 -14.09
C ARG A 287 -0.65 21.38 -13.55
#